data_AF-A0A8E0V5B2-F1
#
_entry.id   AF-A0A8E0V5B2-F1
#
_cell.length_a   1.000
_cell.length_b   1.000
_cell.length_c   1.000
_cell.angle_alpha   90.00
_cell.angle_beta   90.00
_cell.angle_gamma   90.00
#
_symmetry.space_group_name_H-M   'P 1'
#
loop_
_entity.id
_entity.type
_entity.pdbx_description
1 polymer ?
#
loop_
_entity_poly.entity_id
_entity_poly.type
_entity_poly.pdbx_seq_one_letter_code
_entity_poly.pdbx_strand_id
1 'polypeptide(L)'
;MEQMQMWKIHRDGKQFHIHCPVNDQRGIRNALHLAMISPREEEHLELARLLVEKGQVDPMGSVREFGLIHSYAGPVDAFRYLIHQDEFLVDLEERNRGGKTILQHQIFHRLYYGDSFERILVLFGAGHLLPGDHIDGDPTYDGYSALHCAAHVWAAAKLREDEHTARQSELVLRSLLSRGEDIHRVSGRGYTVLTTIGEMIHFSRKDPGLHQDVIATWLTLLSEAGHDVKAYCLMESTLERRRRLETPREDFHVIFEGLDGVERVDGLRIYISSLEQVIEVEDEDEGPPKIESTRASSSPLTRGVRERPTGVILPNLSVLLGLTKTTVAIVIFMLLLYCCFVSNRLWR
;
A
#
# COMPACT_ATOMS: atom_id res chain seq x y z
N MET A 1 41.59 8.91 21.30
CA MET A 1 41.23 8.39 22.65
C MET A 1 40.60 9.52 23.42
N GLU A 2 39.29 9.67 23.33
CA GLU A 2 38.52 10.55 24.22
C GLU A 2 37.53 9.68 24.99
N GLN A 3 37.60 9.80 26.31
CA GLN A 3 36.96 8.91 27.27
C GLN A 3 35.48 9.24 27.44
N MET A 4 34.69 8.19 27.20
CA MET A 4 33.48 7.77 27.90
C MET A 4 33.24 8.47 29.26
N GLN A 5 32.17 9.28 29.36
CA GLN A 5 31.53 9.61 30.63
C GLN A 5 30.14 8.97 30.69
N MET A 6 30.07 7.83 31.36
CA MET A 6 28.84 7.25 31.91
C MET A 6 28.23 8.22 32.93
N TRP A 7 26.96 8.54 32.79
CA TRP A 7 26.22 9.25 33.83
C TRP A 7 25.61 8.23 34.79
N LYS A 8 26.15 8.19 36.01
CA LYS A 8 25.56 7.52 37.17
C LYS A 8 24.24 8.19 37.53
N ILE A 9 23.15 7.44 37.48
CA ILE A 9 21.86 7.83 38.07
C ILE A 9 22.05 7.89 39.59
N HIS A 10 22.15 9.11 40.14
CA HIS A 10 22.08 9.34 41.58
C HIS A 10 20.63 9.36 42.02
N ARG A 11 20.29 8.41 42.89
CA ARG A 11 18.98 8.24 43.51
C ARG A 11 18.91 9.16 44.72
N ASP A 12 18.54 10.42 44.50
CA ASP A 12 18.16 11.34 45.58
C ASP A 12 16.83 12.01 45.23
N GLY A 13 15.89 11.92 46.17
CA GLY A 13 14.50 12.33 46.04
C GLY A 13 14.32 13.83 45.79
N LYS A 14 14.50 14.25 44.54
CA LYS A 14 14.02 15.53 44.02
C LYS A 14 13.04 15.25 42.90
N GLN A 15 11.83 15.77 43.06
CA GLN A 15 10.78 15.76 42.06
C GLN A 15 11.32 16.48 40.81
N PHE A 16 11.65 15.71 39.78
CA PHE A 16 12.11 16.25 38.50
C PHE A 16 10.88 16.81 37.76
N HIS A 17 10.66 18.11 37.88
CA HIS A 17 9.82 18.82 36.94
C HIS A 17 10.59 18.91 35.62
N ILE A 18 10.36 17.95 34.71
CA ILE A 18 10.75 18.10 33.32
C ILE A 18 9.86 19.20 32.77
N HIS A 19 10.40 20.42 32.70
CA HIS A 19 9.78 21.55 32.04
C HIS A 19 9.88 21.32 30.53
N CYS A 20 8.96 20.52 29.98
CA CYS A 20 8.70 20.58 28.55
C CYS A 20 7.88 21.85 28.29
N PRO A 21 8.30 22.74 27.36
CA PRO A 21 7.54 23.93 27.04
C PRO A 21 6.14 23.52 26.59
N VAL A 22 5.16 24.08 27.29
CA VAL A 22 3.73 23.97 27.02
C VAL A 22 3.45 24.45 25.60
N ASN A 23 2.80 23.61 24.79
CA ASN A 23 1.98 23.96 23.63
C ASN A 23 2.40 25.22 22.84
N ASP A 24 3.45 25.13 22.03
CA ASP A 24 3.55 25.96 20.83
C ASP A 24 2.81 25.25 19.68
N GLN A 25 1.65 25.78 19.30
CA GLN A 25 0.71 25.19 18.34
C GLN A 25 1.21 25.18 16.89
N ARG A 26 2.53 25.24 16.64
CA ARG A 26 3.12 25.39 15.30
C ARG A 26 4.22 24.39 14.93
N GLY A 27 4.33 23.25 15.64
CA GLY A 27 5.08 22.09 15.12
C GLY A 27 5.94 21.33 16.14
N ILE A 28 5.39 20.93 17.29
CA ILE A 28 6.17 20.28 18.34
C ILE A 28 6.04 18.76 18.29
N ARG A 29 7.02 18.06 17.70
CA ARG A 29 7.31 16.67 18.10
C ARG A 29 7.62 16.67 19.60
N ASN A 30 6.74 16.09 20.43
CA ASN A 30 7.06 15.92 21.85
C ASN A 30 8.16 14.86 22.05
N ALA A 31 8.78 14.82 23.22
CA ALA A 31 9.91 13.92 23.49
C ALA A 31 9.56 12.44 23.23
N LEU A 32 8.30 12.05 23.50
CA LEU A 32 7.79 10.71 23.20
C LEU A 32 7.75 10.46 21.69
N HIS A 33 7.23 11.40 20.88
CA HIS A 33 7.23 11.30 19.41
C HIS A 33 8.64 11.12 18.83
N LEU A 34 9.64 11.83 19.38
CA LEU A 34 11.03 11.72 18.91
C LEU A 34 11.69 10.41 19.35
N ALA A 35 11.39 9.95 20.56
CA ALA A 35 11.87 8.66 21.05
C ALA A 35 11.25 7.50 20.25
N MET A 36 9.95 7.55 19.97
CA MET A 36 9.26 6.43 19.29
C MET A 36 9.55 6.30 17.79
N ILE A 37 10.30 7.24 17.20
CA ILE A 37 10.89 7.12 15.86
C ILE A 37 12.40 6.82 15.90
N SER A 38 12.99 6.72 17.08
CA SER A 38 14.42 6.46 17.30
C SER A 38 14.72 4.97 17.19
N PRO A 39 15.88 4.58 16.61
CA PRO A 39 16.34 3.19 16.59
C PRO A 39 16.88 2.71 17.95
N ARG A 40 16.96 3.57 18.97
CA ARG A 40 17.39 3.19 20.32
C ARG A 40 16.18 2.82 21.16
N GLU A 41 15.77 1.56 21.01
CA GLU A 41 14.55 0.99 21.62
C GLU A 41 14.62 0.80 23.14
N GLU A 42 15.82 0.84 23.70
CA GLU A 42 16.06 0.77 25.15
C GLU A 42 15.32 1.91 25.86
N GLU A 43 14.64 1.58 26.96
CA GLU A 43 13.90 2.54 27.81
C GLU A 43 12.66 3.18 27.16
N HIS A 44 12.21 2.73 25.97
CA HIS A 44 10.98 3.23 25.35
C HIS A 44 9.76 3.07 26.26
N LEU A 45 9.68 1.97 27.00
CA LEU A 45 8.57 1.70 27.92
C LEU A 45 8.62 2.62 29.14
N GLU A 46 9.78 2.77 29.77
CA GLU A 46 10.00 3.63 30.92
C GLU A 46 9.71 5.09 30.57
N LEU A 47 10.13 5.54 29.39
CA LEU A 47 9.84 6.87 28.88
C LEU A 47 8.35 7.06 28.57
N ALA A 48 7.69 6.06 27.98
CA ALA A 48 6.25 6.09 27.74
C ALA A 48 5.48 6.20 29.05
N ARG A 49 5.81 5.37 30.05
CA ARG A 49 5.24 5.45 31.40
C ARG A 49 5.42 6.84 32.00
N LEU A 50 6.65 7.34 32.04
CA LEU A 50 6.94 8.64 32.64
C LEU A 50 6.15 9.78 31.99
N LEU A 51 6.04 9.81 30.66
CA LEU A 51 5.41 10.92 29.95
C LEU A 51 3.88 10.82 29.93
N VAL A 52 3.33 9.61 29.88
CA VAL A 52 1.87 9.38 29.92
C VAL A 52 1.33 9.54 31.35
N GLU A 53 1.94 8.90 32.36
CA GLU A 53 1.51 8.99 33.77
C GLU A 53 1.54 10.42 34.30
N LYS A 54 2.48 11.25 33.81
CA LYS A 54 2.58 12.67 34.18
C LYS A 54 1.61 13.56 33.39
N GLY A 55 0.75 12.98 32.54
CA GLY A 55 -0.19 13.70 31.67
C GLY A 55 0.51 14.60 30.65
N GLN A 56 1.79 14.37 30.37
CA GLN A 56 2.59 15.25 29.50
C GLN A 56 2.39 14.94 28.02
N VAL A 57 2.01 13.71 27.70
CA VAL A 57 1.75 13.26 26.33
C VAL A 57 0.50 12.41 26.27
N ASP A 58 -0.49 12.89 25.53
CA ASP A 58 -1.61 12.09 25.04
C ASP A 58 -1.14 11.18 23.90
N PRO A 59 -1.25 9.84 24.01
CA PRO A 59 -0.93 8.90 22.93
C PRO A 59 -1.78 9.11 21.66
N MET A 60 -2.98 9.65 21.79
CA MET A 60 -3.86 10.03 20.68
C MET A 60 -3.53 11.42 20.12
N GLY A 61 -2.71 12.19 20.83
CA GLY A 61 -2.34 13.55 20.49
C GLY A 61 -1.75 13.68 19.08
N SER A 62 -2.45 14.41 18.22
CA SER A 62 -2.14 14.58 16.80
C SER A 62 -1.01 15.59 16.58
N VAL A 63 0.24 15.19 16.76
CA VAL A 63 1.38 16.08 16.46
C VAL A 63 1.73 16.09 14.97
N ARG A 64 1.28 15.08 14.21
CA ARG A 64 1.31 15.02 12.75
C ARG A 64 0.08 14.30 12.25
N GLU A 65 -0.11 14.34 10.93
CA GLU A 65 -1.20 13.76 10.12
C GLU A 65 -1.66 12.33 10.52
N PHE A 66 -0.89 11.63 11.37
CA PHE A 66 -1.05 10.23 11.71
C PHE A 66 -1.37 9.96 13.18
N GLY A 67 -1.10 10.82 14.17
CA GLY A 67 -1.19 10.47 15.61
C GLY A 67 0.00 9.62 16.12
N LEU A 68 0.41 9.78 17.38
CA LEU A 68 1.59 9.08 17.95
C LEU A 68 1.43 7.57 17.85
N ILE A 69 0.29 7.08 18.34
CA ILE A 69 0.01 5.65 18.45
C ILE A 69 -0.15 4.98 17.08
N HIS A 70 -0.78 5.62 16.10
CA HIS A 70 -0.84 5.06 14.73
C HIS A 70 0.56 4.91 14.14
N SER A 71 1.47 5.86 14.37
CA SER A 71 2.81 5.85 13.78
C SER A 71 3.85 5.08 14.59
N TYR A 72 3.48 4.51 15.74
CA TYR A 72 4.40 3.81 16.61
C TYR A 72 5.06 2.61 15.90
N ALA A 73 6.38 2.49 15.99
CA ALA A 73 7.16 1.44 15.32
C ALA A 73 8.11 0.69 16.26
N GLY A 74 8.13 1.03 17.55
CA GLY A 74 9.07 0.50 18.53
C GLY A 74 8.65 -0.83 19.18
N PRO A 75 9.20 -1.15 20.36
CA PRO A 75 8.91 -2.37 21.11
C PRO A 75 7.44 -2.59 21.45
N VAL A 76 7.04 -3.86 21.44
CA VAL A 76 5.66 -4.28 21.71
C VAL A 76 5.21 -3.90 23.11
N ASP A 77 6.07 -3.96 24.11
CA ASP A 77 5.69 -3.67 25.50
C ASP A 77 5.30 -2.20 25.69
N ALA A 78 6.04 -1.28 25.08
CA ALA A 78 5.72 0.13 25.09
C ALA A 78 4.44 0.41 24.27
N PHE A 79 4.25 -0.26 23.13
CA PHE A 79 2.99 -0.16 22.38
C PHE A 79 1.79 -0.67 23.19
N ARG A 80 1.93 -1.82 23.86
CA ARG A 80 0.92 -2.41 24.73
C ARG A 80 0.55 -1.46 25.86
N TYR A 81 1.55 -0.83 26.49
CA TYR A 81 1.32 0.20 27.49
C TYR A 81 0.53 1.39 26.93
N LEU A 82 0.92 1.92 25.76
CA LEU A 82 0.23 3.06 25.14
C LEU A 82 -1.25 2.78 24.83
N ILE A 83 -1.60 1.53 24.50
CA ILE A 83 -2.98 1.10 24.23
C ILE A 83 -3.81 0.92 25.51
N HIS A 84 -3.21 0.37 26.58
CA HIS A 84 -3.94 -0.10 27.77
C HIS A 84 -3.79 0.79 29.01
N GLN A 85 -3.07 1.89 28.91
CA GLN A 85 -2.94 2.89 29.99
C GLN A 85 -4.31 3.53 30.32
N ASP A 86 -4.48 4.00 31.56
CA ASP A 86 -5.77 4.49 32.09
C ASP A 86 -5.85 6.03 32.13
N GLU A 87 -4.76 6.72 31.84
CA GLU A 87 -4.64 8.18 31.90
C GLU A 87 -5.35 8.90 30.75
N PHE A 88 -5.36 8.32 29.55
CA PHE A 88 -5.99 8.85 28.35
C PHE A 88 -6.92 7.81 27.71
N LEU A 89 -8.07 8.26 27.20
CA LEU A 89 -8.91 7.40 26.39
C LEU A 89 -8.24 7.16 25.03
N VAL A 90 -7.91 5.91 24.75
CA VAL A 90 -7.48 5.46 23.42
C VAL A 90 -8.73 5.03 22.67
N ASP A 91 -9.26 5.93 21.83
CA ASP A 91 -10.36 5.56 20.92
C ASP A 91 -9.79 4.69 19.80
N LEU A 92 -10.29 3.46 19.76
CA LEU A 92 -9.80 2.43 18.84
C LEU A 92 -10.18 2.72 17.38
N GLU A 93 -11.26 3.49 17.20
CA GLU A 93 -11.85 3.87 15.92
C GLU A 93 -11.37 5.24 15.43
N GLU A 94 -10.56 5.95 16.22
CA GLU A 94 -10.02 7.24 15.82
C GLU A 94 -9.23 7.09 14.53
N ARG A 95 -9.70 7.80 13.51
CA ARG A 95 -9.08 7.84 12.19
C ARG A 95 -8.06 8.95 12.14
N ASN A 96 -6.89 8.65 11.59
CA ASN A 96 -5.97 9.70 11.21
C ASN A 96 -6.46 10.49 9.98
N ARG A 97 -5.71 11.52 9.54
CA ARG A 97 -6.11 12.35 8.39
C ARG A 97 -6.23 11.60 7.08
N GLY A 98 -5.61 10.44 6.97
CA GLY A 98 -5.71 9.54 5.82
C GLY A 98 -6.77 8.46 6.01
N GLY A 99 -7.75 8.66 6.89
CA GLY A 99 -8.89 7.77 7.06
C GLY A 99 -8.63 6.48 7.80
N LYS A 100 -7.39 6.24 8.24
CA LYS A 100 -6.97 4.94 8.77
C LYS A 100 -7.15 4.89 10.28
N THR A 101 -7.75 3.82 10.78
CA THR A 101 -7.68 3.44 12.20
C THR A 101 -6.24 3.11 12.61
N ILE A 102 -5.98 2.92 13.91
CA ILE A 102 -4.66 2.50 14.42
C ILE A 102 -4.25 1.18 13.76
N LEU A 103 -5.16 0.20 13.69
CA LEU A 103 -4.91 -1.10 13.08
C LEU A 103 -4.53 -0.97 11.60
N GLN A 104 -5.35 -0.26 10.82
CA GLN A 104 -5.10 -0.09 9.39
C GLN A 104 -3.75 0.60 9.15
N HIS A 105 -3.41 1.63 9.92
CA HIS A 105 -2.11 2.30 9.78
C HIS A 105 -0.93 1.39 10.16
N GLN A 106 -1.05 0.60 11.24
CA GLN A 106 -0.01 -0.34 11.66
C GLN A 106 0.22 -1.43 10.60
N ILE A 107 -0.85 -2.01 10.05
CA ILE A 107 -0.76 -3.00 8.97
C ILE A 107 -0.12 -2.38 7.74
N PHE A 108 -0.57 -1.19 7.33
CA PHE A 108 -0.17 -0.63 6.04
C PHE A 108 1.25 -0.04 6.05
N HIS A 109 1.70 0.49 7.19
CA HIS A 109 2.92 1.32 7.25
C HIS A 109 3.94 0.89 8.31
N ARG A 110 3.71 -0.16 9.10
CA ARG A 110 4.59 -0.51 10.23
C ARG A 110 4.98 -1.99 10.29
N LEU A 111 4.55 -2.82 9.33
CA LEU A 111 4.87 -4.25 9.34
C LEU A 111 6.35 -4.59 9.08
N TYR A 112 7.13 -3.67 8.54
CA TYR A 112 8.55 -3.88 8.25
C TYR A 112 9.49 -3.59 9.44
N TYR A 113 8.95 -3.28 10.63
CA TYR A 113 9.73 -2.98 11.84
C TYR A 113 9.57 -4.05 12.92
N GLY A 114 10.67 -4.74 13.24
CA GLY A 114 10.77 -5.64 14.39
C GLY A 114 9.67 -6.70 14.43
N ASP A 115 9.23 -7.05 15.64
CA ASP A 115 8.11 -7.98 15.85
C ASP A 115 6.76 -7.27 15.64
N SER A 116 6.53 -6.78 14.42
CA SER A 116 5.36 -5.97 14.08
C SER A 116 4.04 -6.70 14.23
N PHE A 117 4.00 -8.01 13.99
CA PHE A 117 2.81 -8.83 14.18
C PHE A 117 2.34 -8.85 15.64
N GLU A 118 3.26 -8.85 16.61
CA GLU A 118 2.91 -8.80 18.03
C GLU A 118 2.19 -7.49 18.39
N ARG A 119 2.55 -6.36 17.74
CA ARG A 119 1.77 -5.12 17.88
C ARG A 119 0.36 -5.26 17.31
N ILE A 120 0.19 -5.99 16.20
CA ILE A 120 -1.13 -6.28 15.65
C ILE A 120 -1.95 -7.17 16.61
N LEU A 121 -1.31 -8.16 17.25
CA LEU A 121 -1.98 -8.99 18.27
C LEU A 121 -2.45 -8.17 19.48
N VAL A 122 -1.66 -7.17 19.92
CA VAL A 122 -2.08 -6.22 20.95
C VAL A 122 -3.37 -5.50 20.53
N LEU A 123 -3.46 -5.03 19.29
CA LEU A 123 -4.65 -4.35 18.77
C LEU A 123 -5.86 -5.29 18.67
N PHE A 124 -5.67 -6.52 18.16
CA PHE A 124 -6.73 -7.51 18.15
C PHE A 124 -7.22 -7.86 19.56
N GLY A 125 -6.31 -7.97 20.53
CA GLY A 125 -6.65 -8.22 21.93
C GLY A 125 -7.43 -7.06 22.57
N ALA A 126 -7.17 -5.83 22.12
CA ALA A 126 -7.91 -4.64 22.54
C ALA A 126 -9.24 -4.44 21.78
N GLY A 127 -9.52 -5.21 20.72
CA GLY A 127 -10.78 -5.16 19.98
C GLY A 127 -10.80 -4.31 18.70
N HIS A 128 -9.64 -3.91 18.18
CA HIS A 128 -9.48 -3.02 17.01
C HIS A 128 -9.88 -3.61 15.63
N LEU A 129 -10.77 -4.59 15.57
CA LEU A 129 -11.26 -5.15 14.31
C LEU A 129 -12.79 -5.12 14.31
N LEU A 130 -13.35 -3.98 13.89
CA LEU A 130 -14.80 -3.86 13.77
C LEU A 130 -15.31 -4.42 12.44
N PRO A 131 -16.43 -5.17 12.46
CA PRO A 131 -17.04 -5.67 11.25
C PRO A 131 -17.35 -4.54 10.27
N GLY A 132 -16.80 -4.64 9.07
CA GLY A 132 -17.05 -3.68 8.00
C GLY A 132 -16.23 -2.40 8.06
N ASP A 133 -15.27 -2.29 8.98
CA ASP A 133 -14.33 -1.18 9.02
C ASP A 133 -13.51 -1.09 7.71
N HIS A 134 -13.26 0.14 7.29
CA HIS A 134 -12.56 0.48 6.06
C HIS A 134 -11.88 1.85 6.18
N ILE A 135 -10.96 2.15 5.27
CA ILE A 135 -10.34 3.47 5.18
C ILE A 135 -11.33 4.45 4.53
N ASP A 136 -11.51 5.62 5.15
CA ASP A 136 -12.40 6.68 4.65
C ASP A 136 -11.63 7.94 4.25
N GLY A 137 -11.82 8.44 3.03
CA GLY A 137 -11.31 9.76 2.63
C GLY A 137 -9.83 9.79 2.21
N ASP A 138 -9.21 8.62 2.03
CA ASP A 138 -7.94 8.49 1.31
C ASP A 138 -8.23 8.21 -0.17
N PRO A 139 -7.90 9.10 -1.12
CA PRO A 139 -8.26 8.91 -2.52
C PRO A 139 -7.63 7.67 -3.16
N THR A 140 -6.54 7.15 -2.60
CA THR A 140 -5.83 5.97 -3.15
C THR A 140 -6.36 4.67 -2.57
N TYR A 141 -6.72 4.69 -1.28
CA TYR A 141 -7.05 3.49 -0.50
C TYR A 141 -8.46 3.51 0.08
N ASP A 142 -9.34 4.39 -0.43
CA ASP A 142 -10.73 4.48 0.00
C ASP A 142 -11.42 3.12 -0.05
N GLY A 143 -12.13 2.76 1.02
CA GLY A 143 -12.83 1.48 1.16
C GLY A 143 -11.96 0.26 1.46
N TYR A 144 -10.62 0.39 1.55
CA TYR A 144 -9.76 -0.72 1.94
C TYR A 144 -10.06 -1.14 3.38
N SER A 145 -10.37 -2.43 3.58
CA SER A 145 -10.41 -3.04 4.92
C SER A 145 -9.00 -3.41 5.41
N ALA A 146 -8.89 -3.86 6.67
CA ALA A 146 -7.65 -4.43 7.20
C ALA A 146 -7.11 -5.57 6.33
N LEU A 147 -7.99 -6.38 5.74
CA LEU A 147 -7.61 -7.47 4.83
C LEU A 147 -7.00 -6.96 3.53
N HIS A 148 -7.56 -5.88 2.94
CA HIS A 148 -6.96 -5.22 1.77
C HIS A 148 -5.57 -4.65 2.11
N CYS A 149 -5.44 -3.98 3.26
CA CYS A 149 -4.17 -3.42 3.71
C CYS A 149 -3.10 -4.51 3.86
N ALA A 150 -3.45 -5.63 4.50
CA ALA A 150 -2.53 -6.74 4.70
C ALA A 150 -2.14 -7.40 3.37
N ALA A 151 -3.11 -7.66 2.48
CA ALA A 151 -2.82 -8.29 1.19
C ALA A 151 -1.96 -7.40 0.29
N HIS A 152 -2.19 -6.08 0.29
CA HIS A 152 -1.37 -5.12 -0.43
C HIS A 152 0.09 -5.17 0.04
N VAL A 153 0.33 -5.08 1.35
CA VAL A 153 1.68 -5.10 1.93
C VAL A 153 2.36 -6.45 1.70
N TRP A 154 1.63 -7.55 1.89
CA TRP A 154 2.12 -8.90 1.68
C TRP A 154 2.54 -9.14 0.22
N ALA A 155 1.68 -8.83 -0.75
CA ALA A 155 1.98 -9.02 -2.17
C ALA A 155 3.17 -8.16 -2.60
N ALA A 156 3.19 -6.88 -2.20
CA ALA A 156 4.31 -5.99 -2.47
C ALA A 156 5.63 -6.51 -1.86
N ALA A 157 5.60 -7.05 -0.64
CA ALA A 157 6.78 -7.60 0.03
C ALA A 157 7.27 -8.89 -0.65
N LYS A 158 6.37 -9.83 -1.02
CA LYS A 158 6.73 -11.04 -1.77
C LYS A 158 7.37 -10.69 -3.12
N LEU A 159 6.79 -9.73 -3.86
CA LEU A 159 7.32 -9.29 -5.15
C LEU A 159 8.66 -8.53 -5.02
N ARG A 160 8.92 -7.91 -3.87
CA ARG A 160 10.22 -7.27 -3.56
C ARG A 160 11.22 -8.24 -2.91
N GLU A 161 10.82 -9.48 -2.66
CA GLU A 161 11.61 -10.48 -1.93
C GLU A 161 12.03 -10.01 -0.53
N ASP A 162 11.18 -9.18 0.10
CA ASP A 162 11.32 -8.78 1.51
C ASP A 162 10.69 -9.86 2.40
N GLU A 163 11.50 -10.87 2.76
CA GLU A 163 11.05 -12.02 3.54
C GLU A 163 10.49 -11.63 4.90
N HIS A 164 11.07 -10.63 5.56
CA HIS A 164 10.64 -10.21 6.89
C HIS A 164 9.23 -9.61 6.83
N THR A 165 9.03 -8.59 6.00
CA THR A 165 7.72 -7.93 5.86
C THR A 165 6.67 -8.90 5.32
N ALA A 166 7.04 -9.74 4.34
CA ALA A 166 6.14 -10.76 3.81
C ALA A 166 5.69 -11.74 4.89
N ARG A 167 6.58 -12.18 5.77
CA ARG A 167 6.25 -13.09 6.88
C ARG A 167 5.34 -12.43 7.92
N GLN A 168 5.66 -11.20 8.33
CA GLN A 168 4.82 -10.46 9.28
C GLN A 168 3.42 -10.23 8.71
N SER A 169 3.33 -9.83 7.44
CA SER A 169 2.05 -9.59 6.76
C SER A 169 1.25 -10.87 6.52
N GLU A 170 1.91 -12.00 6.24
CA GLU A 170 1.24 -13.30 6.12
C GLU A 170 0.60 -13.75 7.45
N LEU A 171 1.25 -13.51 8.59
CA LEU A 171 0.68 -13.78 9.92
C LEU A 171 -0.57 -12.93 10.18
N VAL A 172 -0.57 -11.67 9.73
CA VAL A 172 -1.74 -10.79 9.78
C VAL A 172 -2.86 -11.34 8.89
N LEU A 173 -2.56 -11.72 7.64
CA LEU A 173 -3.56 -12.32 6.73
C LEU A 173 -4.23 -13.55 7.34
N ARG A 174 -3.44 -14.50 7.86
CA ARG A 174 -3.97 -15.70 8.54
C ARG A 174 -4.88 -15.34 9.72
N SER A 175 -4.49 -14.32 10.48
CA SER A 175 -5.27 -13.84 11.63
C SER A 175 -6.59 -13.18 11.22
N LEU A 176 -6.61 -12.44 10.11
CA LEU A 176 -7.82 -11.78 9.60
C LEU A 176 -8.77 -12.80 8.95
N LEU A 177 -8.25 -13.73 8.15
CA LEU A 177 -9.04 -14.79 7.52
C LEU A 177 -9.74 -15.68 8.57
N SER A 178 -9.01 -16.10 9.61
CA SER A 178 -9.58 -16.89 10.71
C SER A 178 -10.64 -16.15 11.55
N ARG A 179 -10.69 -14.81 11.45
CA ARG A 179 -11.71 -13.96 12.10
C ARG A 179 -12.95 -13.73 11.23
N GLY A 180 -12.98 -14.27 10.01
CA GLY A 180 -14.14 -14.18 9.12
C GLY A 180 -14.29 -12.83 8.43
N GLU A 181 -13.18 -12.12 8.19
CA GLU A 181 -13.18 -10.93 7.33
C GLU A 181 -13.75 -11.25 5.94
N ASP A 182 -14.49 -10.30 5.37
CA ASP A 182 -15.10 -10.47 4.05
C ASP A 182 -14.03 -10.45 2.95
N ILE A 183 -13.70 -11.65 2.45
CA ILE A 183 -12.72 -11.88 1.38
C ILE A 183 -13.15 -11.33 0.02
N HIS A 184 -14.45 -11.03 -0.16
CA HIS A 184 -15.03 -10.50 -1.38
C HIS A 184 -15.37 -9.01 -1.28
N ARG A 185 -14.99 -8.37 -0.16
CA ARG A 185 -15.26 -6.95 0.04
C ARG A 185 -14.67 -6.14 -1.11
N VAL A 186 -15.47 -5.20 -1.61
CA VAL A 186 -15.10 -4.28 -2.68
C VAL A 186 -14.76 -2.92 -2.07
N SER A 187 -13.59 -2.39 -2.39
CA SER A 187 -13.16 -1.04 -1.98
C SER A 187 -13.83 0.07 -2.79
N GLY A 188 -13.59 1.34 -2.44
CA GLY A 188 -14.13 2.49 -3.17
C GLY A 188 -13.66 2.57 -4.63
N ARG A 189 -12.52 1.93 -4.96
CA ARG A 189 -12.00 1.79 -6.33
C ARG A 189 -12.54 0.55 -7.07
N GLY A 190 -13.49 -0.18 -6.49
CA GLY A 190 -14.01 -1.41 -7.07
C GLY A 190 -13.08 -2.62 -6.89
N TYR A 191 -12.05 -2.53 -6.04
CA TYR A 191 -11.06 -3.62 -5.88
C TYR A 191 -11.49 -4.59 -4.80
N THR A 192 -11.42 -5.87 -5.10
CA THR A 192 -11.37 -6.92 -4.08
C THR A 192 -9.95 -7.09 -3.56
N VAL A 193 -9.77 -7.95 -2.56
CA VAL A 193 -8.45 -8.34 -2.06
C VAL A 193 -7.58 -8.95 -3.18
N LEU A 194 -8.17 -9.77 -4.05
CA LEU A 194 -7.45 -10.33 -5.20
C LEU A 194 -7.10 -9.26 -6.23
N THR A 195 -8.00 -8.31 -6.50
CA THR A 195 -7.68 -7.19 -7.38
C THR A 195 -6.53 -6.35 -6.83
N THR A 196 -6.48 -6.11 -5.51
CA THR A 196 -5.36 -5.43 -4.85
C THR A 196 -4.05 -6.19 -4.99
N ILE A 197 -4.04 -7.52 -4.85
CA ILE A 197 -2.86 -8.35 -5.15
C ILE A 197 -2.47 -8.20 -6.63
N GLY A 198 -3.47 -8.22 -7.52
CA GLY A 198 -3.29 -8.02 -8.96
C GLY A 198 -2.66 -6.68 -9.31
N GLU A 199 -3.01 -5.60 -8.62
CA GLU A 199 -2.40 -4.28 -8.78
C GLU A 199 -0.90 -4.32 -8.45
N MET A 200 -0.52 -4.99 -7.36
CA MET A 200 0.90 -5.12 -6.99
C MET A 200 1.68 -5.91 -8.03
N ILE A 201 1.07 -6.96 -8.58
CA ILE A 201 1.65 -7.75 -9.68
C ILE A 201 1.77 -6.90 -10.95
N HIS A 202 0.74 -6.14 -11.31
CA HIS A 202 0.75 -5.30 -12.51
C HIS A 202 1.90 -4.29 -12.50
N PHE A 203 2.15 -3.64 -11.35
CA PHE A 203 3.25 -2.68 -11.21
C PHE A 203 4.61 -3.34 -10.97
N SER A 204 4.66 -4.67 -10.80
CA SER A 204 5.89 -5.42 -10.64
C SER A 204 6.57 -5.67 -11.98
N ARG A 205 7.90 -5.55 -11.99
CA ARG A 205 8.76 -5.92 -13.13
C ARG A 205 9.39 -7.31 -12.98
N LYS A 206 8.85 -8.12 -12.06
CA LYS A 206 9.38 -9.45 -11.75
C LYS A 206 8.92 -10.49 -12.76
N ASP A 207 9.53 -11.66 -12.67
CA ASP A 207 9.26 -12.79 -13.53
C ASP A 207 7.80 -13.28 -13.35
N PRO A 208 7.11 -13.69 -14.43
CA PRO A 208 5.75 -14.23 -14.37
C PRO A 208 5.58 -15.44 -13.44
N GLY A 209 6.61 -16.26 -13.22
CA GLY A 209 6.60 -17.36 -12.26
C GLY A 209 6.38 -16.85 -10.84
N LEU A 210 7.07 -15.78 -10.43
CA LEU A 210 6.84 -15.16 -9.13
C LEU A 210 5.42 -14.60 -9.00
N HIS A 211 4.83 -14.08 -10.08
CA HIS A 211 3.45 -13.60 -10.07
C HIS A 211 2.46 -14.75 -9.83
N GLN A 212 2.69 -15.90 -10.47
CA GLN A 212 1.90 -17.10 -10.25
C GLN A 212 2.08 -17.64 -8.83
N ASP A 213 3.30 -17.62 -8.29
CA ASP A 213 3.58 -18.06 -6.92
C ASP A 213 2.85 -17.21 -5.88
N VAL A 214 2.80 -15.88 -6.06
CA VAL A 214 2.02 -14.99 -5.18
C VAL A 214 0.54 -15.35 -5.22
N ILE A 215 -0.04 -15.51 -6.41
CA ILE A 215 -1.47 -15.87 -6.54
C ILE A 215 -1.73 -17.26 -5.93
N ALA A 216 -0.90 -18.27 -6.23
CA ALA A 216 -1.05 -19.62 -5.68
C ALA A 216 -0.94 -19.63 -4.14
N THR A 217 -0.03 -18.82 -3.59
CA THR A 217 0.11 -18.68 -2.13
C THR A 217 -1.14 -18.04 -1.53
N TRP A 218 -1.73 -17.02 -2.17
CA TRP A 218 -2.99 -16.42 -1.72
C TRP A 218 -4.14 -17.43 -1.67
N LEU A 219 -4.31 -18.23 -2.73
CA LEU A 219 -5.33 -19.28 -2.77
C LEU A 219 -5.08 -20.37 -1.71
N THR A 220 -3.81 -20.67 -1.43
CA THR A 220 -3.43 -21.60 -0.36
C THR A 220 -3.84 -21.04 1.01
N LEU A 221 -3.59 -19.74 1.28
CA LEU A 221 -4.01 -19.09 2.53
C LEU A 221 -5.53 -19.14 2.72
N LEU A 222 -6.30 -18.93 1.65
CA LEU A 222 -7.76 -19.04 1.68
C LEU A 222 -8.22 -20.47 1.99
N SER A 223 -7.62 -21.46 1.32
CA SER A 223 -7.89 -22.89 1.57
C SER A 223 -7.58 -23.30 3.00
N GLU A 224 -6.42 -22.88 3.52
CA GLU A 224 -5.99 -23.15 4.91
C GLU A 224 -6.90 -22.48 5.94
N ALA A 225 -7.52 -21.34 5.60
CA ALA A 225 -8.54 -20.70 6.42
C ALA A 225 -9.94 -21.34 6.30
N GLY A 226 -10.09 -22.37 5.45
CA GLY A 226 -11.33 -23.13 5.29
C GLY A 226 -12.29 -22.58 4.23
N HIS A 227 -11.83 -21.65 3.37
CA HIS A 227 -12.64 -21.15 2.26
C HIS A 227 -12.66 -22.13 1.08
N ASP A 228 -13.81 -22.26 0.43
CA ASP A 228 -13.90 -22.96 -0.85
C ASP A 228 -13.27 -22.10 -1.96
N VAL A 229 -12.04 -22.46 -2.35
CA VAL A 229 -11.26 -21.75 -3.37
C VAL A 229 -11.98 -21.71 -4.73
N LYS A 230 -12.75 -22.75 -5.08
CA LYS A 230 -13.47 -22.78 -6.35
C LYS A 230 -14.64 -21.79 -6.31
N ALA A 231 -15.42 -21.81 -5.24
CA ALA A 231 -16.51 -20.85 -5.06
C ALA A 231 -15.99 -19.41 -4.99
N TYR A 232 -14.86 -19.21 -4.30
CA TYR A 232 -14.15 -17.93 -4.22
C TYR A 232 -13.80 -17.41 -5.61
N CYS A 233 -13.10 -18.20 -6.43
CA CYS A 233 -12.69 -17.77 -7.77
C CYS A 233 -13.87 -17.47 -8.71
N LEU A 234 -14.99 -18.20 -8.59
CA LEU A 234 -16.21 -17.92 -9.37
C LEU A 234 -16.83 -16.57 -8.98
N MET A 235 -16.86 -16.27 -7.68
CA MET A 235 -17.34 -14.98 -7.19
C MET A 235 -16.41 -13.85 -7.64
N GLU A 236 -15.10 -14.01 -7.48
CA GLU A 236 -14.09 -13.03 -7.92
C GLU A 236 -14.17 -12.77 -9.43
N SER A 237 -14.36 -13.79 -10.25
CA SER A 237 -14.57 -13.64 -11.70
C SER A 237 -15.81 -12.78 -12.03
N THR A 238 -16.89 -12.95 -11.24
CA THR A 238 -18.12 -12.17 -11.39
C THR A 238 -17.91 -10.72 -10.97
N LEU A 239 -17.22 -10.48 -9.86
CA LEU A 239 -16.89 -9.15 -9.35
C LEU A 239 -15.95 -8.41 -10.30
N GLU A 240 -14.93 -9.09 -10.81
CA GLU A 240 -13.99 -8.52 -11.78
C GLU A 240 -14.69 -8.14 -13.09
N ARG A 241 -15.62 -8.98 -13.59
CA ARG A 241 -16.42 -8.63 -14.78
C ARG A 241 -17.27 -7.39 -14.54
N ARG A 242 -17.86 -7.25 -13.34
CA ARG A 242 -18.60 -6.04 -12.95
C ARG A 242 -17.69 -4.82 -12.90
N ARG A 243 -16.53 -4.93 -12.24
CA ARG A 243 -15.51 -3.87 -12.18
C ARG A 243 -15.15 -3.36 -13.57
N ARG A 244 -14.90 -4.25 -14.53
CA ARG A 244 -14.59 -3.86 -15.92
C ARG A 244 -15.68 -3.04 -16.60
N LEU A 245 -16.96 -3.29 -16.29
CA LEU A 245 -18.10 -2.54 -16.84
C LEU A 245 -18.25 -1.17 -16.18
N GLU A 246 -17.99 -1.09 -14.87
CA GLU A 246 -18.15 0.14 -14.08
C GLU A 246 -16.95 1.09 -14.20
N THR A 247 -15.74 0.54 -14.35
CA THR A 247 -14.48 1.28 -14.46
C THR A 247 -13.64 0.81 -15.66
N PRO A 248 -14.07 1.11 -16.90
CA PRO A 248 -13.43 0.59 -18.13
C PRO A 248 -12.04 1.19 -18.44
N ARG A 249 -11.53 2.09 -17.60
CA ARG A 249 -10.23 2.76 -17.77
C ARG A 249 -9.13 2.24 -16.84
N GLU A 250 -9.37 1.15 -16.12
CA GLU A 250 -8.34 0.54 -15.25
C GLU A 250 -7.26 -0.14 -16.10
N ASP A 251 -5.99 0.18 -15.85
CA ASP A 251 -4.85 -0.26 -16.69
C ASP A 251 -4.58 -1.77 -16.66
N PHE A 252 -5.26 -2.52 -15.78
CA PHE A 252 -5.10 -3.96 -15.65
C PHE A 252 -6.38 -4.70 -15.27
N HIS A 253 -6.39 -6.00 -15.60
CA HIS A 253 -7.47 -6.92 -15.27
C HIS A 253 -6.97 -8.24 -14.70
N VAL A 254 -7.76 -8.83 -13.79
CA VAL A 254 -7.55 -10.21 -13.32
C VAL A 254 -8.29 -11.14 -14.27
N ILE A 255 -7.58 -12.04 -14.95
CA ILE A 255 -8.18 -13.01 -15.88
C ILE A 255 -8.27 -14.37 -15.21
N PHE A 256 -9.41 -15.04 -15.38
CA PHE A 256 -9.70 -16.38 -14.91
C PHE A 256 -9.88 -17.27 -16.14
N GLU A 257 -8.91 -18.13 -16.44
CA GLU A 257 -8.98 -19.09 -17.55
C GLU A 257 -9.29 -20.48 -17.02
N GLY A 258 -10.37 -21.07 -17.54
CA GLY A 258 -10.63 -22.51 -17.38
C GLY A 258 -9.78 -23.30 -18.36
N LEU A 259 -9.00 -24.27 -17.88
CA LEU A 259 -8.35 -25.25 -18.72
C LEU A 259 -9.41 -26.26 -19.19
N ASP A 260 -10.03 -25.99 -20.34
CA ASP A 260 -10.91 -26.95 -20.98
C ASP A 260 -10.14 -28.23 -21.33
N GLY A 261 -10.66 -29.40 -20.90
CA GLY A 261 -10.21 -30.71 -21.39
C GLY A 261 -9.63 -31.70 -20.37
N VAL A 262 -9.64 -31.41 -19.07
CA VAL A 262 -9.29 -32.41 -18.04
C VAL A 262 -10.44 -32.51 -17.04
N GLU A 263 -11.04 -33.69 -16.90
CA GLU A 263 -12.04 -34.05 -15.88
C GLU A 263 -11.47 -34.04 -14.44
N ARG A 264 -10.70 -33.01 -14.08
CA ARG A 264 -10.26 -32.72 -12.73
C ARG A 264 -10.63 -31.30 -12.37
N VAL A 265 -11.10 -31.13 -11.15
CA VAL A 265 -11.65 -29.91 -10.56
C VAL A 265 -10.59 -28.80 -10.36
N ASP A 266 -9.40 -28.92 -10.95
CA ASP A 266 -8.20 -28.14 -10.59
C ASP A 266 -7.72 -27.16 -11.69
N GLY A 267 -8.51 -26.95 -12.75
CA GLY A 267 -8.03 -26.31 -13.98
C GLY A 267 -8.15 -24.79 -14.07
N LEU A 268 -8.21 -24.01 -12.98
CA LEU A 268 -8.35 -22.55 -13.09
C LEU A 268 -6.99 -21.85 -13.02
N ARG A 269 -6.58 -21.19 -14.10
CA ARG A 269 -5.38 -20.33 -14.12
C ARG A 269 -5.81 -18.87 -13.94
N ILE A 270 -5.14 -18.17 -13.02
CA ILE A 270 -5.37 -16.74 -12.77
C ILE A 270 -4.11 -15.98 -13.17
N TYR A 271 -4.26 -14.92 -13.95
CA TYR A 271 -3.15 -14.04 -14.28
C TYR A 271 -3.61 -12.59 -14.43
N ILE A 272 -2.63 -11.68 -14.43
CA ILE A 272 -2.87 -10.24 -14.54
C ILE A 272 -2.52 -9.80 -15.95
N SER A 273 -3.48 -9.22 -16.66
CA SER A 273 -3.31 -8.68 -18.01
C SER A 273 -3.34 -7.16 -17.98
N SER A 274 -2.42 -6.54 -18.73
CA SER A 274 -2.43 -5.09 -18.99
C SER A 274 -3.31 -4.79 -20.20
N LEU A 275 -4.01 -3.64 -20.20
CA LEU A 275 -4.88 -3.24 -21.31
C LEU A 275 -4.16 -3.16 -22.67
N GLU A 276 -2.83 -2.90 -22.67
CA GLU A 276 -2.00 -2.91 -23.88
C GLU A 276 -1.95 -4.28 -24.58
N GLN A 277 -2.32 -5.36 -23.89
CA GLN A 277 -2.37 -6.72 -24.42
C GLN A 277 -3.79 -7.18 -24.79
N VAL A 278 -4.82 -6.35 -24.59
CA VAL A 278 -6.24 -6.69 -24.85
C VAL A 278 -6.71 -6.07 -26.18
N ILE A 279 -5.81 -5.96 -27.16
CA ILE A 279 -6.17 -5.59 -28.53
C ILE A 279 -6.19 -6.88 -29.36
N GLU A 280 -7.34 -7.12 -30.01
CA GLU A 280 -7.71 -8.20 -30.94
C GLU A 280 -8.30 -9.49 -30.33
N VAL A 281 -9.64 -9.53 -30.27
CA VAL A 281 -10.43 -10.32 -31.22
C VAL A 281 -11.68 -9.48 -31.57
N GLU A 282 -11.60 -8.65 -32.60
CA GLU A 282 -12.81 -8.36 -33.38
C GLU A 282 -13.13 -9.67 -34.10
N ASP A 283 -14.34 -10.19 -33.88
CA ASP A 283 -14.84 -11.35 -34.62
C ASP A 283 -14.63 -11.09 -36.12
N GLU A 284 -13.82 -11.93 -36.77
CA GLU A 284 -13.75 -11.97 -38.23
C GLU A 284 -15.13 -12.37 -38.74
N ASP A 285 -15.96 -11.37 -39.03
CA ASP A 285 -17.24 -11.55 -39.69
C ASP A 285 -16.96 -12.12 -41.09
N GLU A 286 -17.29 -13.40 -41.24
CA GLU A 286 -17.23 -14.16 -42.48
C GLU A 286 -18.00 -13.41 -43.59
N GLY A 287 -17.28 -12.73 -44.48
CA GLY A 287 -17.89 -12.13 -45.66
C GLY A 287 -18.43 -13.18 -46.64
N PRO A 288 -19.46 -12.82 -47.42
CA PRO A 288 -19.50 -13.28 -48.81
C PRO A 288 -20.00 -12.18 -49.78
N PRO A 289 -19.95 -12.40 -51.11
CA PRO A 289 -18.82 -12.20 -52.01
C PRO A 289 -18.93 -10.94 -52.89
N LYS A 290 -17.80 -10.60 -53.54
CA LYS A 290 -17.60 -9.49 -54.49
C LYS A 290 -18.62 -9.42 -55.63
N ILE A 291 -19.06 -8.20 -55.94
CA ILE A 291 -19.53 -7.79 -57.28
C ILE A 291 -18.77 -6.52 -57.68
N GLU A 292 -18.04 -6.59 -58.79
CA GLU A 292 -17.38 -5.46 -59.45
C GLU A 292 -18.39 -4.55 -60.16
N SER A 293 -18.18 -3.23 -60.10
CA SER A 293 -18.65 -2.33 -61.17
C SER A 293 -17.75 -1.11 -61.31
N THR A 294 -17.44 -0.82 -62.57
CA THR A 294 -16.47 0.15 -63.10
C THR A 294 -17.12 1.51 -63.36
N ARG A 295 -16.43 2.64 -63.05
CA ARG A 295 -16.08 3.75 -63.98
C ARG A 295 -15.65 5.08 -63.28
N ALA A 296 -14.38 5.41 -63.50
CA ALA A 296 -13.76 6.67 -63.99
C ALA A 296 -14.23 8.11 -63.61
N SER A 297 -13.18 8.95 -63.52
CA SER A 297 -13.09 10.42 -63.76
C SER A 297 -13.26 11.31 -62.52
N SER A 298 -12.42 12.30 -62.15
CA SER A 298 -11.35 13.04 -62.83
C SER A 298 -10.52 13.84 -61.79
N SER A 299 -9.20 13.95 -62.02
CA SER A 299 -8.21 14.90 -61.43
C SER A 299 -8.45 16.37 -61.88
N PRO A 300 -7.70 17.44 -61.49
CA PRO A 300 -6.29 17.45 -61.01
C PRO A 300 -5.78 18.61 -60.07
N LEU A 301 -4.48 18.48 -59.70
CA LEU A 301 -3.46 19.52 -59.39
C LEU A 301 -3.62 20.34 -58.09
N THR A 302 -2.65 20.39 -57.18
CA THR A 302 -1.29 20.92 -57.41
C THR A 302 -0.18 20.25 -56.59
N ARG A 303 1.02 20.39 -57.14
CA ARG A 303 2.32 19.81 -56.80
C ARG A 303 3.09 20.77 -55.89
N GLY A 304 3.75 20.27 -54.84
CA GLY A 304 4.56 21.13 -53.95
C GLY A 304 5.52 20.35 -53.06
N VAL A 305 6.62 19.89 -53.65
CA VAL A 305 8.00 19.77 -53.10
C VAL A 305 8.22 19.15 -51.71
N ARG A 306 8.97 18.06 -51.77
CA ARG A 306 9.59 17.24 -50.72
C ARG A 306 10.73 17.99 -50.02
N GLU A 307 10.69 18.09 -48.70
CA GLU A 307 11.88 18.07 -47.83
C GLU A 307 11.56 17.33 -46.51
N ARG A 308 12.31 16.25 -46.24
CA ARG A 308 12.59 15.72 -44.89
C ARG A 308 13.87 16.45 -44.44
N PRO A 309 14.02 16.80 -43.15
CA PRO A 309 14.59 15.80 -42.23
C PRO A 309 14.10 15.86 -40.78
N THR A 310 14.06 14.67 -40.17
CA THR A 310 14.29 14.36 -38.74
C THR A 310 13.95 15.42 -37.68
N GLY A 311 12.85 15.20 -36.98
CA GLY A 311 12.61 15.74 -35.64
C GLY A 311 12.02 14.64 -34.76
N VAL A 312 12.78 14.23 -33.75
CA VAL A 312 12.32 13.35 -32.66
C VAL A 312 11.19 14.09 -31.95
N ILE A 313 9.97 13.58 -32.08
CA ILE A 313 8.83 14.08 -31.29
C ILE A 313 8.90 13.36 -29.94
N LEU A 314 9.56 13.99 -28.96
CA LEU A 314 9.29 13.66 -27.56
C LEU A 314 7.83 14.06 -27.27
N PRO A 315 6.97 13.15 -26.78
CA PRO A 315 5.65 13.56 -26.30
C PRO A 315 5.81 14.49 -25.10
N ASN A 316 5.09 15.62 -25.14
CA ASN A 316 5.02 16.63 -24.09
C ASN A 316 4.57 16.00 -22.76
N LEU A 317 5.52 15.80 -21.83
CA LEU A 317 5.28 15.37 -20.44
C LEU A 317 4.43 16.36 -19.61
N SER A 318 4.09 17.53 -20.17
CA SER A 318 3.38 18.61 -19.49
C SER A 318 1.85 18.47 -19.50
N VAL A 319 1.29 17.47 -20.18
CA VAL A 319 -0.17 17.26 -20.24
C VAL A 319 -0.63 16.03 -19.43
N LEU A 320 0.28 15.16 -18.99
CA LEU A 320 -0.07 13.90 -18.31
C LEU A 320 -0.22 14.03 -16.77
N LEU A 321 0.18 15.15 -16.16
CA LEU A 321 0.31 15.25 -14.69
C LEU A 321 -0.29 16.50 -14.04
N GLY A 322 -0.96 17.38 -14.80
CA GLY A 322 -1.59 18.58 -14.22
C GLY A 322 -0.63 19.50 -13.43
N LEU A 323 0.68 19.39 -13.67
CA LEU A 323 1.71 20.17 -12.99
C LEU A 323 2.01 21.44 -13.78
N THR A 324 2.00 22.59 -13.10
CA THR A 324 2.37 23.87 -13.70
C THR A 324 3.84 23.85 -14.13
N LYS A 325 4.20 24.65 -15.16
CA LYS A 325 5.57 24.72 -15.72
C LYS A 325 6.64 24.97 -14.64
N THR A 326 6.28 25.67 -13.57
CA THR A 326 7.13 25.93 -12.40
C THR A 326 7.45 24.67 -11.61
N THR A 327 6.50 23.76 -11.41
CA THR A 327 6.72 22.53 -10.64
C THR A 327 7.60 21.54 -11.40
N VAL A 328 7.46 21.47 -12.72
CA VAL A 328 8.35 20.66 -13.58
C VAL A 328 9.78 21.18 -13.51
N ALA A 329 9.98 22.50 -13.55
CA ALA A 329 11.30 23.10 -13.42
C ALA A 329 11.96 22.80 -12.07
N ILE A 330 11.17 22.81 -10.97
CA ILE A 330 11.67 22.48 -9.63
C ILE A 330 12.06 21.00 -9.53
N VAL A 331 11.27 20.09 -10.07
CA VAL A 331 11.58 18.65 -10.06
C VAL A 331 12.84 18.36 -10.87
N ILE A 332 12.98 18.96 -12.05
CA ILE A 332 14.19 18.84 -12.88
C ILE A 332 15.42 19.43 -12.16
N PHE A 333 15.26 20.58 -11.49
CA PHE A 333 16.33 21.19 -10.71
C PHE A 333 16.77 20.31 -9.53
N MET A 334 15.83 19.71 -8.80
CA MET A 334 16.12 18.80 -7.68
C MET A 334 16.80 17.50 -8.16
N LEU A 335 16.39 16.97 -9.33
CA LEU A 335 17.04 15.81 -9.95
C LEU A 335 18.48 16.14 -10.39
N LEU A 336 18.72 17.34 -10.94
CA LEU A 336 20.07 17.78 -11.30
C LEU A 336 20.97 17.95 -10.07
N LEU A 337 20.44 18.52 -8.98
CA LEU A 337 21.18 18.63 -7.71
C LEU A 337 21.50 17.25 -7.11
N TYR A 338 20.56 16.32 -7.18
CA TYR A 338 20.77 14.93 -6.74
C TYR A 338 21.84 14.22 -7.58
N CYS A 339 21.80 14.35 -8.90
CA CYS A 339 22.81 13.79 -9.79
C CYS A 339 24.20 14.39 -9.53
N CYS A 340 24.30 15.71 -9.29
CA CYS A 340 25.57 16.37 -8.92
C CYS A 340 26.10 15.89 -7.56
N PHE A 341 25.22 15.63 -6.59
CA PHE A 341 25.59 15.14 -5.27
C PHE A 341 26.08 13.69 -5.29
N VAL A 342 25.43 12.82 -6.09
CA VAL A 342 25.82 11.43 -6.29
C VAL A 342 27.13 11.33 -7.07
N SER A 343 27.32 12.18 -8.08
CA SER A 343 28.56 12.22 -8.89
C SER A 343 29.77 12.68 -8.06
N ASN A 344 29.58 13.61 -7.11
CA ASN A 344 30.64 14.03 -6.18
C ASN A 344 30.98 12.99 -5.11
N ARG A 345 30.08 12.04 -4.79
CA ARG A 345 30.38 10.93 -3.87
C ARG A 345 31.12 9.77 -4.52
N LEU A 346 31.09 9.64 -5.84
CA LEU A 346 31.81 8.62 -6.59
C LEU A 346 33.26 9.01 -6.93
N TRP A 347 33.68 10.22 -6.58
CA TRP A 347 35.02 10.79 -6.83
C TRP A 347 35.77 11.21 -5.55
N ARG A 348 35.44 10.59 -4.40
CA ARG A 348 36.21 10.71 -3.15
C ARG A 348 36.63 9.35 -2.61
#